data_AF-A0AAD7D1L3-F1
#
_entry.id   AF-A0AAD7D1L3-F1
#
_cell.length_a   1.000
_cell.length_b   1.000
_cell.length_c   1.000
_cell.angle_alpha   90.00
_cell.angle_beta   90.00
_cell.angle_gamma   90.00
#
_symmetry.space_group_name_H-M   'P 1'
#
loop_
_entity.id
_entity.type
_entity.pdbx_description
1 polymer ?
#
loop_
_entity_poly.entity_id
_entity_poly.type
_entity_poly.pdbx_seq_one_letter_code
_entity_poly.pdbx_strand_id
1 'polypeptide(L)'
;MVRGKRILQEGPSRLAQLVSHLKAPPKLSLPYLSSLRLTLATRNDHFGARHFLKEQLPRIRYANPDLNIEVRKAPKRAKDEWRPELRLSFYDGKTQTLNLHARLCSAILRELMDSAGSPAWARWKAEAARAGLPLVPGVEPELASTVQTREPRFSYDEWRAKHPPKVRRRRGEPSTRETKAKSTVQTKRKKDAKQAKAAPAAPEPVEMDAETAKEKAKEEDDQRRAAKKEARRAKLDAPRLAEEEAERRVALELLSKPRTGAAAVLP
;
A
#
# COMPACT_ATOMS: atom_id res chain seq x y z
N MET A 1 13.98 42.20 40.59
CA MET A 1 14.10 41.15 39.56
C MET A 1 12.71 40.63 39.21
N VAL A 2 12.11 41.13 38.13
CA VAL A 2 10.77 40.72 37.68
C VAL A 2 10.94 39.52 36.76
N ARG A 3 10.49 38.33 37.19
CA ARG A 3 10.46 37.14 36.33
C ARG A 3 9.41 37.37 35.25
N GLY A 4 9.86 37.64 34.03
CA GLY A 4 9.00 37.81 32.86
C GLY A 4 8.09 36.60 32.70
N LYS A 5 6.78 36.83 32.85
CA LYS A 5 5.73 35.86 32.60
C LYS A 5 5.74 35.60 31.08
N ARG A 6 6.30 34.46 30.65
CA ARG A 6 6.20 34.05 29.25
C ARG A 6 4.72 33.83 28.97
N ILE A 7 4.09 34.77 28.28
CA ILE A 7 2.77 34.58 27.69
C ILE A 7 2.99 33.51 26.63
N LEU A 8 2.66 32.25 26.98
CA LEU A 8 2.49 31.21 25.99
C LEU A 8 1.46 31.77 25.01
N GLN A 9 1.87 32.13 23.80
CA GLN A 9 0.91 32.40 22.75
C GLN A 9 0.04 31.15 22.65
N GLU A 10 -1.21 31.26 23.10
CA GLU A 10 -2.18 30.18 23.05
C GLU A 10 -2.50 29.96 21.58
N GLY A 11 -1.67 29.14 20.92
CA GLY A 11 -1.97 28.65 19.59
C GLY A 11 -3.35 27.99 19.61
N PRO A 12 -4.07 27.99 18.48
CA PRO A 12 -5.42 27.44 18.41
C PRO A 12 -5.41 26.03 18.99
N SER A 13 -6.32 25.77 19.93
CA SER A 13 -6.42 24.48 20.60
C SER A 13 -6.56 23.35 19.58
N ARG A 14 -6.06 22.15 19.90
CA ARG A 14 -6.17 20.99 18.99
C ARG A 14 -7.62 20.72 18.56
N LEU A 15 -8.58 21.00 19.45
CA LEU A 15 -10.00 20.88 19.15
C LEU A 15 -10.45 21.95 18.14
N ALA A 16 -10.03 23.21 18.30
CA ALA A 16 -10.32 24.27 17.34
C ALA A 16 -9.77 23.94 15.95
N GLN A 17 -8.54 23.40 15.87
CA GLN A 17 -7.92 22.94 14.62
C GLN A 17 -8.70 21.78 13.98
N LEU A 18 -9.17 20.82 14.79
CA LEU A 18 -9.97 19.71 14.30
C LEU A 18 -11.32 20.20 13.77
N VAL A 19 -11.99 21.10 14.48
CA VAL A 19 -13.27 21.68 14.05
C VAL A 19 -13.10 22.51 12.78
N SER A 20 -12.02 23.30 12.65
CA SER A 20 -11.73 24.03 11.42
C SER A 20 -11.47 23.08 10.25
N HIS A 21 -10.78 21.97 10.48
CA HIS A 21 -10.57 20.94 9.45
C HIS A 21 -11.89 20.25 9.04
N LEU A 22 -12.75 19.90 10.00
CA LEU A 22 -14.06 19.29 9.74
C LEU A 22 -15.00 20.22 8.98
N LYS A 23 -14.93 21.53 9.25
CA LYS A 23 -15.74 22.58 8.60
C LYS A 23 -15.08 23.18 7.35
N ALA A 24 -13.89 22.73 6.96
CA ALA A 24 -13.19 23.28 5.81
C ALA A 24 -14.05 23.15 4.54
N PRO A 25 -14.02 24.13 3.63
CA PRO A 25 -14.68 24.00 2.33
C PRO A 25 -13.93 22.96 1.47
N PRO A 26 -14.62 22.27 0.54
CA PRO A 26 -16.08 22.27 0.33
C PRO A 26 -16.85 21.40 1.33
N LYS A 27 -18.15 21.66 1.50
CA LYS A 27 -19.05 20.84 2.33
C LYS A 27 -19.34 19.50 1.65
N LEU A 28 -18.90 18.41 2.25
CA LEU A 28 -19.00 17.06 1.69
C LEU A 28 -20.35 16.40 2.03
N SER A 29 -21.46 16.99 1.57
CA SER A 29 -22.81 16.45 1.79
C SER A 29 -23.20 15.42 0.72
N LEU A 30 -23.70 14.26 1.18
CA LEU A 30 -24.04 13.07 0.40
C LEU A 30 -25.50 12.63 0.70
N PRO A 31 -26.51 13.42 0.30
CA PRO A 31 -27.90 13.19 0.71
C PRO A 31 -28.52 11.90 0.13
N TYR A 32 -27.99 11.39 -0.98
CA TYR A 32 -28.55 10.23 -1.70
C TYR A 32 -27.99 8.88 -1.26
N LEU A 33 -27.01 8.86 -0.35
CA LEU A 33 -26.36 7.64 0.13
C LEU A 33 -26.92 7.18 1.46
N SER A 34 -27.23 5.89 1.54
CA SER A 34 -27.63 5.20 2.77
C SER A 34 -26.42 4.58 3.47
N SER A 35 -25.51 3.96 2.72
CA SER A 35 -24.29 3.38 3.29
C SER A 35 -23.06 3.54 2.39
N LEU A 36 -21.91 3.65 3.04
CA LEU A 36 -20.60 3.75 2.42
C LEU A 36 -19.69 2.70 3.03
N ARG A 37 -19.19 1.76 2.22
CA ARG A 37 -18.26 0.72 2.65
C ARG A 37 -16.91 0.89 1.96
N LEU A 38 -15.87 1.16 2.74
CA LEU A 38 -14.50 1.29 2.25
C LEU A 38 -13.69 0.03 2.61
N THR A 39 -13.15 -0.64 1.61
CA THR A 39 -12.28 -1.81 1.79
C THR A 39 -10.86 -1.47 1.36
N LEU A 40 -9.90 -1.58 2.28
CA LEU A 40 -8.49 -1.26 2.01
C LEU A 40 -7.50 -2.18 2.72
N ALA A 41 -6.24 -2.13 2.28
CA ALA A 41 -5.17 -2.93 2.85
C ALA A 41 -4.70 -2.33 4.19
N THR A 42 -4.34 -3.18 5.15
CA THR A 42 -3.92 -2.74 6.48
C THR A 42 -2.51 -2.13 6.46
N ARG A 43 -1.60 -2.66 5.64
CA ARG A 43 -0.19 -2.26 5.56
C ARG A 43 0.27 -2.20 4.11
N ASN A 44 1.18 -1.26 3.82
CA ASN A 44 2.02 -1.16 2.62
C ASN A 44 1.29 -1.29 1.27
N ASP A 45 0.08 -0.74 1.18
CA ASP A 45 -0.58 -0.58 -0.11
C ASP A 45 -1.67 0.51 -0.01
N HIS A 46 -2.15 0.96 -1.17
CA HIS A 46 -3.31 1.84 -1.33
C HIS A 46 -3.19 3.16 -0.55
N PHE A 47 -2.07 3.86 -0.72
CA PHE A 47 -1.79 5.12 0.00
C PHE A 47 -2.91 6.14 -0.12
N GLY A 48 -3.44 6.37 -1.33
CA GLY A 48 -4.54 7.31 -1.53
C GLY A 48 -5.81 6.93 -0.75
N ALA A 49 -6.18 5.66 -0.70
CA ALA A 49 -7.31 5.18 0.11
C ALA A 49 -7.07 5.34 1.62
N ARG A 50 -5.82 5.19 2.09
CA ARG A 50 -5.45 5.43 3.50
C ARG A 50 -5.49 6.92 3.86
N HIS A 51 -4.99 7.78 2.99
CA HIS A 51 -5.10 9.22 3.14
C HIS A 51 -6.56 9.67 3.13
N PHE A 52 -7.37 9.11 2.23
CA PHE A 52 -8.81 9.34 2.19
C PHE A 52 -9.50 8.94 3.50
N LEU A 53 -9.17 7.76 4.04
CA LEU A 53 -9.68 7.29 5.32
C LEU A 53 -9.32 8.24 6.47
N LYS A 54 -8.10 8.78 6.48
CA LYS A 54 -7.59 9.63 7.57
C LYS A 54 -8.10 11.07 7.50
N GLU A 55 -8.08 11.67 6.31
CA GLU A 55 -8.33 13.10 6.13
C GLU A 55 -9.79 13.39 5.75
N GLN A 56 -10.34 12.66 4.78
CA GLN A 56 -11.65 12.99 4.21
C GLN A 56 -12.81 12.29 4.90
N LEU A 57 -12.63 11.04 5.34
CA LEU A 57 -13.70 10.27 5.97
C LEU A 57 -14.27 10.93 7.25
N PRO A 58 -13.45 11.53 8.15
CA PRO A 58 -13.99 12.28 9.29
C PRO A 58 -14.83 13.50 8.87
N ARG A 59 -14.42 14.20 7.81
CA ARG A 59 -15.17 15.35 7.26
C ARG A 59 -16.51 14.91 6.68
N ILE A 60 -16.53 13.81 5.94
CA ILE A 60 -17.76 13.22 5.39
C ILE A 60 -18.71 12.82 6.52
N ARG A 61 -18.20 12.14 7.56
CA ARG A 61 -19.02 11.74 8.71
C ARG A 61 -19.58 12.93 9.48
N TYR A 62 -18.78 14.00 9.61
CA TYR A 62 -19.23 15.22 10.27
C TYR A 62 -20.34 15.93 9.48
N ALA A 63 -20.26 15.93 8.15
CA ALA A 63 -21.28 16.52 7.30
C ALA A 63 -22.55 15.65 7.14
N ASN A 64 -22.45 14.33 7.37
CA ASN A 64 -23.55 13.37 7.16
C ASN A 64 -23.64 12.41 8.37
N PRO A 65 -24.29 12.82 9.48
CA PRO A 65 -24.37 12.00 10.68
C PRO A 65 -25.18 10.70 10.49
N ASP A 66 -26.15 10.71 9.58
CA ASP A 66 -27.05 9.57 9.32
C ASP A 66 -26.44 8.50 8.40
N LEU A 67 -25.29 8.79 7.78
CA LEU A 67 -24.64 7.89 6.83
C LEU A 67 -23.96 6.73 7.56
N ASN A 68 -24.33 5.49 7.22
CA ASN A 68 -23.67 4.31 7.76
C ASN A 68 -22.32 4.06 7.06
N ILE A 69 -21.22 4.33 7.75
CA ILE A 69 -19.86 4.19 7.22
C ILE A 69 -19.18 2.94 7.79
N GLU A 70 -18.90 1.96 6.95
CA GLU A 70 -18.18 0.72 7.30
C GLU A 70 -16.78 0.72 6.69
N VAL A 71 -15.75 0.51 7.52
CA VAL A 71 -14.36 0.43 7.05
C VAL A 71 -13.82 -0.97 7.28
N ARG A 72 -13.50 -1.68 6.20
CA ARG A 72 -12.88 -3.01 6.23
C ARG A 72 -11.41 -2.92 5.93
N LYS A 73 -10.59 -3.27 6.91
CA LYS A 73 -9.14 -3.38 6.76
C LYS A 73 -8.75 -4.85 6.67
N ALA A 74 -8.12 -5.23 5.57
CA ALA A 74 -7.64 -6.59 5.36
C ALA A 74 -6.11 -6.61 5.22
N PRO A 75 -5.40 -7.60 5.77
CA PRO A 75 -3.97 -7.74 5.51
C PRO A 75 -3.77 -8.20 4.07
N LYS A 76 -2.94 -7.49 3.31
CA LYS A 76 -2.54 -7.85 1.94
C LYS A 76 -1.11 -8.37 1.98
N ARG A 77 -0.87 -9.57 1.44
CA ARG A 77 0.48 -10.11 1.23
C ARG A 77 1.00 -9.69 -0.13
N ALA A 78 2.31 -9.75 -0.33
CA ALA A 78 2.93 -9.41 -1.61
C ALA A 78 2.45 -10.28 -2.79
N LYS A 79 1.94 -11.48 -2.52
CA LYS A 79 1.36 -12.39 -3.53
C LYS A 79 -0.14 -12.16 -3.78
N ASP A 80 -0.78 -11.34 -2.96
CA ASP A 80 -2.23 -11.14 -3.03
C ASP A 80 -2.52 -9.96 -3.97
N GLU A 81 -3.19 -10.21 -5.09
CA GLU A 81 -3.50 -9.20 -6.11
C GLU A 81 -4.98 -8.77 -6.05
N TRP A 82 -5.40 -8.17 -4.92
CA TRP A 82 -6.73 -7.57 -4.80
C TRP A 82 -6.67 -6.04 -4.73
N ARG A 83 -7.71 -5.38 -5.25
CA ARG A 83 -7.81 -3.91 -5.32
C ARG A 83 -8.64 -3.30 -4.19
N PRO A 84 -8.32 -2.09 -3.74
CA PRO A 84 -9.15 -1.37 -2.77
C PRO A 84 -10.43 -0.89 -3.46
N GLU A 85 -11.55 -0.99 -2.75
CA GLU A 85 -12.88 -0.71 -3.31
C GLU A 85 -13.68 0.17 -2.36
N LEU A 86 -14.40 1.13 -2.93
CA LEU A 86 -15.38 1.96 -2.23
C LEU A 86 -16.75 1.63 -2.77
N ARG A 87 -17.57 0.96 -1.97
CA ARG A 87 -18.94 0.59 -2.31
C ARG A 87 -19.91 1.61 -1.75
N LEU A 88 -20.74 2.15 -2.62
CA LEU A 88 -21.77 3.13 -2.36
C LEU A 88 -23.14 2.43 -2.48
N SER A 89 -23.97 2.54 -1.45
CA SER A 89 -25.36 2.08 -1.52
C SER A 89 -26.30 3.28 -1.39
N PHE A 90 -27.12 3.48 -2.40
CA PHE A 90 -28.08 4.59 -2.49
C PHE A 90 -29.42 4.21 -1.84
N TYR A 91 -30.21 5.20 -1.46
CA TYR A 91 -31.57 4.96 -0.95
C TYR A 91 -32.48 4.28 -1.99
N ASP A 92 -32.23 4.50 -3.28
CA ASP A 92 -32.91 3.83 -4.39
C ASP A 92 -32.60 2.33 -4.51
N GLY A 93 -31.78 1.77 -3.61
CA GLY A 93 -31.31 0.38 -3.66
C GLY A 93 -30.21 0.12 -4.69
N LYS A 94 -29.85 1.11 -5.51
CA LYS A 94 -28.70 1.03 -6.43
C LYS A 94 -27.41 0.88 -5.63
N THR A 95 -26.47 0.11 -6.16
CA THR A 95 -25.12 0.02 -5.61
C THR A 95 -24.09 0.31 -6.68
N GLN A 96 -23.08 1.10 -6.32
CA GLN A 96 -21.96 1.46 -7.20
C GLN A 96 -20.66 1.12 -6.48
N THR A 97 -19.71 0.54 -7.21
CA THR A 97 -18.39 0.20 -6.66
C THR A 97 -17.34 1.00 -7.40
N LEU A 98 -16.59 1.83 -6.68
CA LEU A 98 -15.47 2.60 -7.20
C LEU A 98 -14.15 1.88 -6.93
N ASN A 99 -13.31 1.78 -7.96
CA ASN A 99 -11.97 1.21 -7.87
C ASN A 99 -10.99 2.28 -7.37
N LEU A 100 -10.32 2.04 -6.24
CA LEU A 100 -9.38 2.99 -5.65
C LEU A 100 -7.91 2.65 -5.93
N HIS A 101 -7.64 1.65 -6.79
CA HIS A 101 -6.28 1.24 -7.08
C HIS A 101 -5.49 2.37 -7.76
N ALA A 102 -4.29 2.65 -7.25
CA ALA A 102 -3.43 3.74 -7.71
C ALA A 102 -4.11 5.14 -7.77
N ARG A 103 -5.26 5.34 -7.11
CA ARG A 103 -5.94 6.63 -7.04
C ARG A 103 -5.45 7.44 -5.87
N LEU A 104 -5.29 8.76 -6.08
CA LEU A 104 -4.98 9.72 -5.03
C LEU A 104 -6.23 10.08 -4.22
N CYS A 105 -6.02 10.59 -3.01
CA CYS A 105 -7.11 10.96 -2.11
C CYS A 105 -8.07 12.00 -2.72
N SER A 106 -7.54 12.99 -3.47
CA SER A 106 -8.32 14.02 -4.16
C SER A 106 -9.17 13.44 -5.29
N ALA A 107 -8.60 12.55 -6.11
CA ALA A 107 -9.31 11.86 -7.17
C ALA A 107 -10.46 11.00 -6.62
N ILE A 108 -10.21 10.24 -5.55
CA ILE A 108 -11.23 9.43 -4.88
C ILE A 108 -12.38 10.33 -4.37
N LEU A 109 -12.05 11.45 -3.73
CA LEU A 109 -13.05 12.39 -3.24
C LEU A 109 -13.86 13.00 -4.39
N ARG A 110 -13.19 13.39 -5.48
CA ARG A 110 -13.85 13.93 -6.67
C ARG A 110 -14.83 12.92 -7.27
N GLU A 111 -14.40 11.68 -7.51
CA GLU A 111 -15.26 10.63 -8.05
C GLU A 111 -16.45 10.32 -7.15
N LEU A 112 -16.24 10.29 -5.83
CA LEU A 112 -17.31 10.12 -4.85
C LEU A 112 -18.33 11.27 -4.92
N MET A 113 -17.86 12.52 -4.91
CA MET A 113 -18.72 13.70 -4.95
C MET A 113 -19.39 13.89 -6.31
N ASP A 114 -18.75 13.46 -7.40
CA ASP A 114 -19.35 13.47 -8.74
C ASP A 114 -20.45 12.40 -8.87
N SER A 115 -20.32 11.27 -8.16
CA SER A 115 -21.32 10.19 -8.17
C SER A 115 -22.50 10.44 -7.21
N ALA A 116 -22.24 11.03 -6.04
CA ALA A 116 -23.21 11.08 -4.94
C ALA A 116 -23.31 12.44 -4.22
N GLY A 117 -22.58 13.46 -4.70
CA GLY A 117 -22.55 14.78 -4.08
C GLY A 117 -23.83 15.58 -4.28
N SER A 118 -24.13 16.45 -3.32
CA SER A 118 -25.21 17.44 -3.45
C SER A 118 -24.94 18.47 -4.58
N PRO A 119 -25.97 19.18 -5.08
CA PRO A 119 -25.81 20.26 -6.06
C PRO A 119 -24.83 21.38 -5.64
N ALA A 120 -24.59 21.55 -4.34
CA ALA A 120 -23.59 22.49 -3.82
C ALA A 120 -22.16 22.15 -4.29
N TRP A 121 -21.86 20.86 -4.53
CA TRP A 121 -20.57 20.43 -5.08
C TRP A 121 -20.36 20.93 -6.51
N ALA A 122 -21.40 20.90 -7.35
CA ALA A 122 -21.31 21.40 -8.72
C ALA A 122 -21.03 22.92 -8.75
N ARG A 123 -21.67 23.69 -7.86
CA ARG A 123 -21.41 25.12 -7.70
C ARG A 123 -19.97 25.37 -7.26
N TRP A 124 -19.49 24.63 -6.26
CA TRP A 124 -18.09 24.71 -5.80
C TRP A 124 -17.10 24.41 -6.94
N LYS A 125 -17.34 23.36 -7.75
CA LYS A 125 -16.48 23.05 -8.91
C LYS A 125 -16.40 24.24 -9.88
N ALA A 126 -17.52 24.89 -10.17
CA ALA A 126 -17.56 26.05 -11.05
C ALA A 126 -16.85 27.28 -10.45
N GLU A 127 -17.06 27.55 -9.16
CA GLU A 127 -16.40 28.64 -8.43
C GLU A 127 -14.88 28.43 -8.33
N ALA A 128 -14.45 27.22 -7.97
CA ALA A 128 -13.03 26.86 -7.89
C ALA A 128 -12.35 26.97 -9.26
N ALA A 129 -13.02 26.51 -10.33
CA ALA A 129 -12.52 26.65 -11.70
C ALA A 129 -12.39 28.12 -12.12
N ARG A 130 -13.38 28.96 -11.80
CA ARG A 130 -13.34 30.41 -12.07
C ARG A 130 -12.24 31.12 -11.27
N ALA A 131 -11.97 30.69 -10.04
CA ALA A 131 -10.95 31.26 -9.18
C ALA A 131 -9.53 30.71 -9.43
N GLY A 132 -9.38 29.68 -10.27
CA GLY A 132 -8.10 28.98 -10.46
C GLY A 132 -7.61 28.26 -9.20
N LEU A 133 -8.49 27.98 -8.24
CA LEU A 133 -8.16 27.31 -6.99
C LEU A 133 -8.18 25.78 -7.17
N PRO A 134 -7.32 25.03 -6.45
CA PRO A 134 -7.41 23.58 -6.44
C PRO A 134 -8.75 23.13 -5.86
N LEU A 135 -9.34 22.09 -6.44
CA LEU A 135 -10.68 21.64 -6.09
C LEU A 135 -10.79 21.19 -4.62
N VAL A 136 -9.69 20.67 -4.07
CA VAL A 136 -9.58 20.24 -2.67
C VAL A 136 -8.38 20.95 -2.05
N PRO A 137 -8.58 21.79 -1.03
CA PRO A 137 -7.48 22.48 -0.34
C PRO A 137 -6.45 21.49 0.22
N GLY A 138 -5.16 21.78 0.02
CA GLY A 138 -4.06 20.99 0.57
C GLY A 138 -3.71 19.71 -0.19
N VAL A 139 -4.38 19.42 -1.32
CA VAL A 139 -3.96 18.35 -2.23
C VAL A 139 -3.53 19.02 -3.53
N GLU A 140 -2.22 19.00 -3.80
CA GLU A 140 -1.69 19.58 -5.02
C GLU A 140 -2.31 18.93 -6.27
N PRO A 141 -2.51 19.72 -7.33
CA PRO A 141 -3.06 19.21 -8.58
C PRO A 141 -2.21 18.05 -9.08
N GLU A 142 -2.88 16.99 -9.51
CA GLU A 142 -2.28 15.83 -10.15
C GLU A 142 -1.45 16.30 -11.36
N LEU A 143 -0.15 16.52 -11.17
CA LEU A 143 0.80 16.22 -12.23
C LEU A 143 0.55 14.74 -12.51
N ALA A 144 -0.13 14.48 -13.62
CA ALA A 144 -0.63 13.17 -14.03
C ALA A 144 0.53 12.18 -14.11
N SER A 145 0.91 11.64 -12.95
CA SER A 145 1.84 10.54 -12.84
C SER A 145 1.04 9.31 -13.23
N THR A 146 0.88 9.19 -14.55
CA THR A 146 0.37 8.02 -15.26
C THR A 146 1.39 6.90 -15.08
N VAL A 147 1.65 6.51 -13.84
CA VAL A 147 2.25 5.22 -13.55
C VAL A 147 1.12 4.24 -13.81
N GLN A 148 1.07 3.72 -15.04
CA GLN A 148 0.19 2.62 -15.42
C GLN A 148 0.57 1.38 -14.60
N THR A 149 0.15 1.38 -13.34
CA THR A 149 0.27 0.23 -12.47
C THR A 149 -0.75 -0.77 -12.98
N ARG A 150 -0.30 -1.98 -13.30
CA ARG A 150 -1.18 -3.06 -13.77
C ARG A 150 -2.34 -3.19 -12.80
N GLU A 151 -3.55 -3.00 -13.32
CA GLU A 151 -4.75 -3.07 -12.48
C GLU A 151 -4.85 -4.48 -11.85
N PRO A 152 -5.05 -4.58 -10.52
CA PRO A 152 -5.28 -5.86 -9.87
C PRO A 152 -6.55 -6.47 -10.43
N ARG A 153 -6.50 -7.77 -10.72
CA ARG A 153 -7.56 -8.46 -11.46
C ARG A 153 -8.83 -8.70 -10.64
N PHE A 154 -8.74 -8.76 -9.31
CA PHE A 154 -9.83 -9.26 -8.47
C PHE A 154 -10.35 -8.22 -7.47
N SER A 155 -11.67 -8.24 -7.27
CA SER A 155 -12.29 -7.58 -6.12
C SER A 155 -11.86 -8.25 -4.81
N TYR A 156 -11.88 -7.49 -3.71
CA TYR A 156 -11.60 -8.04 -2.39
C TYR A 156 -12.55 -9.19 -2.02
N ASP A 157 -13.85 -9.06 -2.32
CA ASP A 157 -14.83 -10.08 -1.94
C ASP A 157 -14.62 -11.38 -2.73
N GLU A 158 -14.28 -11.28 -4.02
CA GLU A 158 -13.88 -12.42 -4.86
C GLU A 158 -12.60 -13.08 -4.36
N TRP A 159 -11.59 -12.27 -4.03
CA TRP A 159 -10.33 -12.76 -3.49
C TRP A 159 -10.54 -13.49 -2.16
N ARG A 160 -11.41 -12.95 -1.30
CA ARG A 160 -11.77 -13.52 0.01
C ARG A 160 -12.57 -14.82 -0.13
N ALA A 161 -13.43 -14.93 -1.13
CA ALA A 161 -14.15 -16.17 -1.43
C ALA A 161 -13.19 -17.30 -1.82
N LYS A 162 -12.14 -16.99 -2.59
CA LYS A 162 -11.08 -17.94 -2.97
C LYS A 162 -10.14 -18.27 -1.81
N HIS A 163 -9.94 -17.35 -0.88
CA HIS A 163 -9.01 -17.47 0.25
C HIS A 163 -9.72 -17.21 1.58
N PRO A 164 -10.64 -18.09 2.01
CA PRO A 164 -11.34 -17.90 3.27
C PRO A 164 -10.32 -17.80 4.42
N PRO A 165 -10.53 -16.88 5.39
CA PRO A 165 -9.63 -16.77 6.51
C PRO A 165 -9.55 -18.12 7.21
N LYS A 166 -8.34 -18.65 7.40
CA LYS A 166 -8.14 -19.83 8.25
C LYS A 166 -8.67 -19.45 9.63
N VAL A 167 -9.87 -19.93 9.97
CA VAL A 167 -10.44 -19.77 11.31
C VAL A 167 -9.40 -20.36 12.24
N ARG A 168 -8.66 -19.49 12.95
CA ARG A 168 -7.76 -19.94 14.00
C ARG A 168 -8.70 -20.55 15.02
N ARG A 169 -8.81 -21.89 15.00
CA ARG A 169 -9.52 -22.64 16.03
C ARG A 169 -9.05 -22.05 17.35
N ARG A 170 -9.98 -21.43 18.07
CA ARG A 170 -9.63 -20.80 19.35
C ARG A 170 -9.00 -21.91 20.18
N ARG A 171 -7.81 -21.64 20.71
CA ARG A 171 -7.03 -22.59 21.52
C ARG A 171 -7.88 -22.88 22.76
N GLY A 172 -8.72 -23.90 22.71
CA GLY A 172 -9.79 -24.13 23.69
C GLY A 172 -11.06 -24.76 23.11
N GLU A 173 -11.29 -24.73 21.80
CA GLU A 173 -12.31 -25.59 21.22
C GLU A 173 -11.84 -27.04 21.32
N PRO A 174 -12.62 -27.94 21.95
CA PRO A 174 -12.29 -29.35 22.03
C PRO A 174 -12.11 -29.84 20.60
N SER A 175 -10.87 -30.19 20.27
CA SER A 175 -10.56 -30.97 19.09
C SER A 175 -11.51 -32.16 19.13
N THR A 176 -12.36 -32.32 18.13
CA THR A 176 -13.10 -33.54 17.79
C THR A 176 -12.09 -34.68 17.51
N ARG A 177 -11.32 -35.03 18.53
CA ARG A 177 -10.37 -36.14 18.58
C ARG A 177 -11.12 -37.45 18.85
N GLU A 178 -12.38 -37.39 19.28
CA GLU A 178 -13.23 -38.57 19.50
C GLU A 178 -13.66 -39.27 18.21
N THR A 179 -13.64 -38.62 17.04
CA THR A 179 -13.96 -39.29 15.78
C THR A 179 -12.75 -39.87 15.03
N LYS A 180 -11.51 -39.58 15.46
CA LYS A 180 -10.29 -40.18 14.87
C LYS A 180 -9.84 -41.48 15.55
N ALA A 181 -10.43 -41.88 16.67
CA ALA A 181 -10.16 -43.18 17.28
C ALA A 181 -10.71 -44.37 16.45
N LYS A 182 -11.63 -44.14 15.50
CA LYS A 182 -12.22 -45.21 14.68
C LYS A 182 -11.60 -45.38 13.27
N SER A 183 -10.76 -44.46 12.79
CA SER A 183 -10.17 -44.58 11.44
C SER A 183 -8.74 -45.15 11.40
N THR A 184 -8.05 -45.28 12.55
CA THR A 184 -6.69 -45.83 12.61
C THR A 184 -6.66 -47.37 12.71
N VAL A 185 -7.80 -48.03 12.94
CA VAL A 185 -7.87 -49.50 13.00
C VAL A 185 -7.96 -50.15 11.59
N GLN A 186 -8.35 -49.41 10.54
CA GLN A 186 -8.49 -49.99 9.19
C GLN A 186 -7.22 -49.94 8.32
N THR A 187 -6.24 -49.07 8.61
CA THR A 187 -5.02 -48.95 7.79
C THR A 187 -3.89 -49.87 8.22
N LYS A 188 -4.01 -50.56 9.35
CA LYS A 188 -3.01 -51.55 9.80
C LYS A 188 -3.15 -52.93 9.15
N ARG A 189 -4.22 -53.22 8.39
CA ARG A 189 -4.41 -54.51 7.69
C ARG A 189 -3.91 -54.55 6.24
N LYS A 190 -3.42 -53.44 5.68
CA LYS A 190 -2.94 -53.39 4.28
C LYS A 190 -1.42 -53.30 4.12
N LYS A 191 -0.65 -53.25 5.22
CA LYS A 191 0.81 -53.14 5.16
C LYS A 191 1.55 -54.49 5.20
N ASP A 192 0.84 -55.60 5.45
CA ASP A 192 1.44 -56.93 5.51
C ASP A 192 1.43 -57.67 4.15
N ALA A 193 0.91 -57.05 3.07
CA ALA A 193 0.80 -57.70 1.75
C ALA A 193 1.81 -57.19 0.70
N LYS A 194 2.78 -56.35 1.06
CA LYS A 194 3.73 -55.78 0.08
C LYS A 194 5.18 -55.80 0.58
N GLN A 195 5.60 -56.96 1.05
CA GLN A 195 6.99 -57.25 1.37
C GLN A 195 7.39 -58.62 0.78
N ALA A 196 7.31 -58.73 -0.54
CA ALA A 196 7.90 -59.84 -1.29
C ALA A 196 8.19 -59.38 -2.73
N LYS A 197 9.32 -58.68 -2.91
CA LYS A 197 10.12 -58.76 -4.14
C LYS A 197 11.51 -58.14 -3.92
N ALA A 198 12.46 -59.04 -3.67
CA ALA A 198 13.90 -58.88 -3.95
C ALA A 198 14.11 -58.63 -5.47
N ALA A 199 15.21 -58.11 -6.03
CA ALA A 199 16.63 -57.97 -5.69
C ALA A 199 17.24 -56.92 -6.70
N PRO A 200 18.55 -56.84 -6.99
CA PRO A 200 19.77 -56.85 -6.16
C PRO A 200 20.70 -55.63 -6.39
N ALA A 201 21.59 -55.42 -5.41
CA ALA A 201 23.00 -54.98 -5.48
C ALA A 201 23.42 -53.87 -6.47
N ALA A 202 23.68 -52.68 -5.91
CA ALA A 202 24.54 -51.64 -6.49
C ALA A 202 25.65 -51.30 -5.47
N PRO A 203 26.86 -50.94 -5.94
CA PRO A 203 28.10 -50.96 -5.14
C PRO A 203 28.13 -49.93 -4.01
N GLU A 204 28.85 -50.32 -2.96
CA GLU A 204 29.00 -49.60 -1.69
C GLU A 204 29.45 -48.14 -1.88
N PRO A 205 28.74 -47.17 -1.28
CA PRO A 205 29.20 -45.79 -1.24
C PRO A 205 30.35 -45.69 -0.23
N VAL A 206 31.50 -45.26 -0.71
CA VAL A 206 32.63 -44.79 0.10
C VAL A 206 32.10 -43.79 1.13
N GLU A 207 32.20 -44.14 2.41
CA GLU A 207 31.88 -43.28 3.54
C GLU A 207 32.79 -42.05 3.51
N MET A 208 32.35 -40.98 2.85
CA MET A 208 32.90 -39.66 3.06
C MET A 208 32.17 -39.02 4.24
N ASP A 209 32.95 -38.69 5.26
CA ASP A 209 32.52 -38.19 6.56
C ASP A 209 31.42 -37.12 6.45
N ALA A 210 30.23 -37.44 6.98
CA ALA A 210 29.06 -36.57 6.96
C ALA A 210 29.29 -35.20 7.64
N GLU A 211 30.38 -35.03 8.38
CA GLU A 211 30.82 -33.74 8.92
C GLU A 211 31.35 -32.78 7.83
N THR A 212 32.12 -33.28 6.86
CA THR A 212 32.66 -32.43 5.78
C THR A 212 31.56 -31.87 4.86
N ALA A 213 30.45 -32.58 4.70
CA ALA A 213 29.30 -32.11 3.92
C ALA A 213 28.55 -30.94 4.61
N LYS A 214 28.46 -30.95 5.95
CA LYS A 214 27.83 -29.86 6.70
C LYS A 214 28.68 -28.60 6.71
N GLU A 215 29.99 -28.76 6.76
CA GLU A 215 30.93 -27.62 6.75
C GLU A 215 30.92 -26.91 5.39
N LYS A 216 30.96 -27.65 4.28
CA LYS A 216 30.83 -27.09 2.93
C LYS A 216 29.50 -26.34 2.71
N ALA A 217 28.39 -26.87 3.25
CA ALA A 217 27.09 -26.21 3.12
C ALA A 217 27.02 -24.88 3.90
N LYS A 218 27.70 -24.80 5.05
CA LYS A 218 27.77 -23.56 5.85
C LYS A 218 28.64 -22.51 5.16
N GLU A 219 29.79 -22.93 4.62
CA GLU A 219 30.70 -22.05 3.88
C GLU A 219 30.02 -21.46 2.63
N GLU A 220 29.23 -22.26 1.90
CA GLU A 220 28.49 -21.77 0.73
C GLU A 220 27.42 -20.72 1.11
N ASP A 221 26.71 -20.89 2.23
CA ASP A 221 25.71 -19.89 2.68
C ASP A 221 26.39 -18.58 3.11
N ASP A 222 27.55 -18.66 3.77
CA ASP A 222 28.32 -17.48 4.18
C ASP A 222 28.89 -16.72 2.97
N GLN A 223 29.38 -17.44 1.94
CA GLN A 223 29.79 -16.84 0.66
C GLN A 223 28.62 -16.16 -0.06
N ARG A 224 27.44 -16.79 -0.09
CA ARG A 224 26.21 -16.21 -0.67
C ARG A 224 25.78 -14.94 0.07
N ARG A 225 25.91 -14.92 1.41
CA ARG A 225 25.61 -13.72 2.23
C ARG A 225 26.61 -12.59 1.98
N ALA A 226 27.90 -12.91 1.87
CA ALA A 226 28.95 -11.93 1.56
C ALA A 226 28.73 -11.29 0.18
N ALA A 227 28.53 -12.11 -0.87
CA ALA A 227 28.26 -11.62 -2.23
C ALA A 227 27.00 -10.74 -2.30
N LYS A 228 25.94 -11.11 -1.56
CA LYS A 228 24.71 -10.30 -1.49
C LYS A 228 24.92 -8.97 -0.77
N LYS A 229 25.79 -8.93 0.25
CA LYS A 229 26.13 -7.69 0.96
C LYS A 229 26.95 -6.76 0.07
N GLU A 230 27.91 -7.31 -0.68
CA GLU A 230 28.73 -6.56 -1.64
C GLU A 230 27.89 -5.99 -2.79
N ALA A 231 26.99 -6.79 -3.38
CA ALA A 231 26.08 -6.33 -4.42
C ALA A 231 25.14 -5.19 -3.95
N ARG A 232 24.70 -5.22 -2.67
CA ARG A 232 23.92 -4.11 -2.09
C ARG A 232 24.76 -2.85 -1.89
N ARG A 233 26.03 -2.99 -1.54
CA ARG A 233 26.97 -1.86 -1.40
C ARG A 233 27.27 -1.23 -2.76
N ALA A 234 27.61 -2.03 -3.77
CA ALA A 234 27.81 -1.56 -5.14
C ALA A 234 26.59 -0.81 -5.71
N LYS A 235 25.37 -1.28 -5.39
CA LYS A 235 24.12 -0.61 -5.82
C LYS A 235 23.85 0.72 -5.12
N LEU A 236 24.40 0.94 -3.93
CA LEU A 236 24.34 2.21 -3.20
C LEU A 236 25.40 3.21 -3.69
N ASP A 237 26.57 2.72 -4.09
CA ASP A 237 27.69 3.56 -4.54
C ASP A 237 27.60 3.95 -6.03
N ALA A 238 26.89 3.18 -6.86
CA ALA A 238 26.68 3.46 -8.29
C ALA A 238 26.16 4.87 -8.64
N PRO A 239 25.14 5.44 -7.97
CA PRO A 239 24.68 6.80 -8.29
C PRO A 239 25.73 7.87 -7.95
N ARG A 240 26.55 7.65 -6.92
CA ARG A 240 27.57 8.62 -6.50
C ARG A 240 28.73 8.68 -7.50
N LEU A 241 29.14 7.54 -8.05
CA LEU A 241 30.14 7.48 -9.12
C LEU A 241 29.63 8.12 -10.42
N ALA A 242 28.35 7.94 -10.75
CA ALA A 242 27.74 8.57 -11.92
C ALA A 242 27.66 10.11 -11.80
N GLU A 243 27.41 10.62 -10.59
CA GLU A 243 27.44 12.06 -10.29
C GLU A 243 28.86 12.63 -10.42
N GLU A 244 29.88 11.95 -9.87
CA GLU A 244 31.28 12.37 -9.98
C GLU A 244 31.78 12.36 -11.44
N GLU A 245 31.40 11.36 -12.24
CA GLU A 245 31.73 11.34 -13.68
C GLU A 245 31.03 12.47 -14.46
N ALA A 246 29.78 12.80 -14.10
CA ALA A 246 29.06 13.92 -14.72
C ALA A 246 29.73 15.27 -14.40
N GLU A 247 30.16 15.48 -13.16
CA GLU A 247 30.90 16.68 -12.74
C GLU A 247 32.24 16.82 -13.49
N ARG A 248 32.98 15.71 -13.64
CA ARG A 248 34.24 15.71 -14.41
C ARG A 248 34.01 16.06 -15.89
N ARG A 249 32.92 15.59 -16.49
CA ARG A 249 32.56 15.93 -17.88
C ARG A 249 32.24 17.41 -18.03
N VAL A 250 31.45 17.98 -17.11
CA VAL A 250 31.12 19.42 -17.13
C VAL A 250 32.37 20.28 -16.95
N ALA A 251 33.28 19.87 -16.05
CA ALA A 251 34.54 20.58 -15.84
C ALA A 251 35.42 20.59 -17.10
N LEU A 252 35.54 19.45 -17.80
CA LEU A 252 36.30 19.37 -19.05
C LEU A 252 35.66 20.22 -20.17
N GLU A 253 34.33 20.26 -20.26
CA GLU A 253 33.62 21.10 -21.24
C GLU A 253 33.82 22.60 -20.99
N LEU A 254 33.94 23.02 -19.73
CA LEU A 254 34.23 24.41 -19.38
C LEU A 254 35.65 24.83 -19.72
N LEU A 255 36.62 23.90 -19.64
CA LEU A 255 38.00 24.18 -20.07
C LEU A 255 38.16 24.24 -21.58
N SER A 256 37.33 23.53 -22.35
CA SER A 256 37.45 23.48 -23.82
C SER A 256 36.74 24.61 -24.56
N LYS A 257 35.93 25.44 -23.89
CA LYS A 257 35.23 26.56 -24.55
C LYS A 257 36.25 27.66 -24.87
N PRO A 258 36.51 27.96 -26.16
CA PRO A 258 37.39 29.06 -26.53
C PRO A 258 36.80 30.34 -25.93
N ARG A 259 37.61 31.08 -25.18
CA ARG A 259 37.29 32.47 -24.81
C ARG A 259 37.20 33.26 -26.10
N THR A 260 36.00 33.34 -26.68
CA THR A 260 35.68 34.27 -27.75
C THR A 260 35.76 35.66 -27.17
N GLY A 261 36.98 36.19 -27.18
CA GLY A 261 37.28 37.56 -26.84
C GLY A 261 36.42 38.47 -27.71
N ALA A 262 35.64 39.30 -27.03
CA ALA A 262 34.98 40.46 -27.60
C ALA A 262 36.04 41.34 -28.28
N ALA A 263 36.17 41.20 -29.60
CA ALA A 263 36.82 42.21 -30.42
C ALA A 263 35.88 43.41 -30.46
N ALA A 264 36.27 44.44 -29.73
CA ALA A 264 35.62 45.73 -29.64
C ALA A 264 35.45 46.35 -31.04
N VAL A 265 34.21 46.70 -31.38
CA VAL A 265 33.93 47.68 -32.43
C VAL A 265 33.65 49.00 -31.71
N LEU A 266 34.67 49.86 -31.73
CA LEU A 266 34.60 51.27 -31.32
C LEU A 266 33.85 52.10 -32.39
N PRO A 267 33.29 53.26 -31.99
CA PRO A 267 32.21 53.97 -32.71
C PRO A 267 32.60 54.60 -34.04
#